data_AF-A0A969MFE6-F1
#
_entry.id   AF-A0A969MFE6-F1
#
_cell.length_a   1.000
_cell.length_b   1.000
_cell.length_c   1.000
_cell.angle_alpha   90.00
_cell.angle_beta   90.00
_cell.angle_gamma   90.00
#
_symmetry.space_group_name_H-M   'P 1'
#
loop_
_entity.id
_entity.type
_entity.pdbx_description
1 polymer ?
#
loop_
_entity_poly.entity_id
_entity_poly.type
_entity_poly.pdbx_seq_one_letter_code
_entity_poly.pdbx_strand_id
1 'polypeptide(L)'
;MSEEFSAQISDRICKHMNEDHAEAVALYAKAYGDLEDATAAQMLSIDAEGMNLQAEVNGKDVPVRIAFDHTLENAEDAHHTLIAMLKQVRK
;
A
#
# COMPACT_ATOMS: atom_id res chain seq x y z
N MET A 1 -13.76 -19.41 -11.86
CA MET A 1 -12.82 -18.44 -12.46
C MET A 1 -13.05 -17.16 -11.70
N SER A 2 -12.52 -17.07 -10.48
CA SER A 2 -12.73 -15.87 -9.69
C SER A 2 -12.03 -14.73 -10.41
N GLU A 3 -12.70 -13.60 -10.54
CA GLU A 3 -12.08 -12.34 -10.93
C GLU A 3 -11.27 -11.81 -9.74
N GLU A 4 -10.32 -12.64 -9.27
CA GLU A 4 -9.38 -12.37 -8.19
C GLU A 4 -8.44 -11.25 -8.67
N PHE A 5 -8.59 -10.06 -8.08
CA PHE A 5 -7.63 -8.95 -8.11
C PHE A 5 -6.74 -8.86 -9.38
N SER A 6 -7.36 -8.57 -10.54
CA SER A 6 -6.62 -8.50 -11.81
C SER A 6 -5.62 -7.33 -11.84
N ALA A 7 -4.55 -7.46 -12.62
CA ALA A 7 -3.50 -6.44 -12.76
C ALA A 7 -4.03 -5.04 -13.13
N GLN A 8 -5.18 -4.95 -13.80
CA GLN A 8 -5.82 -3.64 -14.09
C GLN A 8 -6.38 -2.96 -12.84
N ILE A 9 -6.94 -3.73 -11.91
CA ILE A 9 -7.44 -3.21 -10.63
C ILE A 9 -6.26 -2.74 -9.79
N SER A 10 -5.21 -3.55 -9.69
CA SER A 10 -4.02 -3.19 -8.94
C SER A 10 -3.36 -1.92 -9.48
N ASP A 11 -3.21 -1.80 -10.80
CA ASP A 11 -2.62 -0.61 -11.43
C ASP A 11 -3.45 0.64 -11.14
N ARG A 12 -4.78 0.56 -11.26
CA ARG A 12 -5.68 1.68 -10.97
C ARG A 12 -5.60 2.13 -9.50
N ILE A 13 -5.60 1.19 -8.55
CA ILE A 13 -5.50 1.50 -7.12
C ILE A 13 -4.13 2.10 -6.82
N CYS A 14 -3.07 1.46 -7.31
CA CYS A 14 -1.69 1.90 -7.13
C CYS A 14 -1.49 3.34 -7.63
N LYS A 15 -2.00 3.64 -8.83
CA LYS A 15 -1.90 4.97 -9.41
C LYS A 15 -2.66 6.02 -8.61
N HIS A 16 -3.91 5.71 -8.21
CA HIS A 16 -4.70 6.61 -7.36
C HIS A 16 -4.04 6.85 -6.00
N MET A 17 -3.55 5.80 -5.35
CA MET A 17 -2.85 5.90 -4.07
C MET A 17 -1.56 6.71 -4.17
N ASN A 18 -0.79 6.53 -5.25
CA ASN A 18 0.44 7.29 -5.47
C ASN A 18 0.16 8.76 -5.83
N GLU A 19 -0.95 9.08 -6.50
CA GLU A 19 -1.27 10.46 -6.89
C GLU A 19 -2.00 11.25 -5.78
N ASP A 20 -2.98 10.65 -5.10
CA ASP A 20 -3.81 11.32 -4.09
C ASP A 20 -3.29 11.10 -2.66
N HIS A 21 -2.55 10.01 -2.43
CA HIS A 21 -2.21 9.51 -1.10
C HIS A 21 -0.73 9.12 -0.93
N ALA A 22 0.20 9.71 -1.71
CA ALA A 22 1.64 9.42 -1.60
C ALA A 22 2.18 9.53 -0.17
N GLU A 23 1.76 10.56 0.57
CA GLU A 23 2.15 10.74 1.98
C GLU A 23 1.63 9.63 2.88
N ALA A 24 0.43 9.09 2.60
CA ALA A 24 -0.11 7.95 3.32
C ALA A 24 0.70 6.68 3.06
N VAL A 25 1.13 6.49 1.81
CA VAL A 25 1.98 5.36 1.42
C VAL A 25 3.32 5.40 2.16
N ALA A 26 3.93 6.58 2.29
CA ALA A 26 5.12 6.78 3.12
C ALA A 26 4.88 6.46 4.60
N LEU A 27 3.72 6.85 5.15
CA LEU A 27 3.34 6.50 6.52
C LEU A 27 3.19 4.99 6.72
N TYR A 28 2.65 4.26 5.73
CA TYR A 28 2.60 2.80 5.82
C TYR A 28 3.97 2.16 5.84
N ALA A 29 4.87 2.59 4.95
CA ALA A 29 6.23 2.09 4.92
C ALA A 29 6.94 2.32 6.26
N LYS A 30 6.70 3.47 6.91
CA LYS A 30 7.24 3.75 8.26
C LYS A 30 6.64 2.85 9.33
N ALA A 31 5.32 2.82 9.43
CA ALA A 31 4.63 2.20 10.56
C ALA A 31 4.53 0.67 10.45
N TYR A 32 4.30 0.15 9.25
CA TYR A 32 4.15 -1.28 8.98
C TYR A 32 5.40 -1.91 8.36
N GLY A 33 6.21 -1.12 7.66
CA GLY A 33 7.47 -1.59 7.08
C GLY A 33 8.66 -1.51 8.03
N ASP A 34 8.48 -0.99 9.25
CA ASP A 34 9.57 -0.74 10.22
C ASP A 34 10.66 0.19 9.66
N LEU A 35 10.28 1.07 8.72
CA LEU A 35 11.19 2.02 8.05
C LEU A 35 10.92 3.44 8.54
N GLU A 36 11.17 3.74 9.81
CA GLU A 36 10.92 5.05 10.42
C GLU A 36 11.57 6.20 9.61
N ASP A 37 12.78 5.94 9.09
CA ASP A 37 13.59 6.82 8.25
C ASP A 37 13.12 6.95 6.78
N ALA A 38 12.00 6.33 6.39
CA ALA A 38 11.50 6.45 5.01
C ALA A 38 11.13 7.91 4.69
N THR A 39 11.75 8.51 3.68
CA THR A 39 11.48 9.89 3.25
C THR A 39 10.33 9.94 2.26
N ALA A 40 10.17 8.90 1.45
CA ALA A 40 9.09 8.73 0.51
C ALA A 40 8.69 7.25 0.45
N ALA A 41 7.49 6.96 -0.04
CA ALA A 41 7.19 5.62 -0.51
C ALA A 41 6.17 5.66 -1.65
N GLN A 42 6.21 4.63 -2.48
CA GLN A 42 5.31 4.47 -3.61
C GLN A 42 4.77 3.05 -3.59
N MET A 43 3.49 2.88 -3.86
CA MET A 43 2.91 1.58 -4.13
C MET A 43 3.45 1.08 -5.47
N LEU A 44 3.82 -0.19 -5.55
CA LEU A 44 4.27 -0.85 -6.78
C LEU A 44 3.17 -1.76 -7.32
N SER A 45 2.57 -2.55 -6.44
CA SER A 45 1.54 -3.52 -6.78
C SER A 45 0.73 -3.88 -5.54
N ILE A 46 -0.50 -4.32 -5.74
CA ILE A 46 -1.39 -4.74 -4.68
C ILE A 46 -2.14 -5.99 -5.13
N ASP A 47 -2.24 -6.94 -4.21
CA ASP A 47 -2.80 -8.27 -4.38
C ASP A 47 -3.84 -8.51 -3.27
N ALA A 48 -4.62 -9.58 -3.39
CA ALA A 48 -5.66 -9.90 -2.42
C ALA A 48 -5.11 -10.15 -1.00
N GLU A 49 -3.88 -10.62 -0.88
CA GLU A 49 -3.25 -10.95 0.41
C GLU A 49 -2.39 -9.80 0.98
N GLY A 50 -2.05 -8.79 0.18
CA GLY A 50 -1.13 -7.75 0.60
C GLY A 50 -0.77 -6.76 -0.48
N MET A 51 0.02 -5.76 -0.13
CA MET A 51 0.55 -4.76 -1.06
C MET A 51 2.07 -4.68 -1.01
N ASN A 52 2.67 -4.47 -2.18
CA ASN A 52 4.08 -4.20 -2.35
C ASN A 52 4.28 -2.69 -2.55
N LEU A 53 5.17 -2.14 -1.75
CA LEU A 53 5.51 -0.74 -1.71
C LEU A 53 7.02 -0.63 -1.86
N GLN A 54 7.48 0.50 -2.38
CA GLN A 54 8.88 0.85 -2.46
C GLN A 54 9.07 2.11 -1.64
N ALA A 55 9.71 1.95 -0.48
CA ALA A 55 10.06 3.04 0.40
C ALA A 55 11.44 3.58 0.00
N GLU A 56 11.62 4.89 0.03
CA GLU A 56 12.93 5.50 -0.08
C GLU A 56 13.45 5.80 1.31
N VAL A 57 14.57 5.20 1.69
CA VAL A 57 15.23 5.40 2.98
C VAL A 57 16.66 5.84 2.71
N ASN A 58 17.05 7.03 3.17
CA ASN A 58 18.41 7.56 2.96
C ASN A 58 18.83 7.56 1.46
N GLY A 59 17.88 7.79 0.54
CA GLY A 59 18.13 7.77 -0.91
C GLY A 59 18.34 6.37 -1.50
N LYS A 60 17.93 5.32 -0.78
CA LYS A 60 17.87 3.95 -1.29
C LYS A 60 16.44 3.45 -1.33
N ASP A 61 16.09 2.79 -2.41
CA ASP A 61 14.81 2.13 -2.58
C ASP A 61 14.82 0.79 -1.83
N VAL A 62 13.88 0.64 -0.90
CA VAL A 62 13.67 -0.56 -0.10
C VAL A 62 12.28 -1.11 -0.43
N PRO A 63 12.20 -2.32 -1.01
CA PRO A 63 10.91 -2.96 -1.22
C PRO A 63 10.34 -3.43 0.12
N VAL A 64 9.10 -3.06 0.38
CA VAL A 64 8.34 -3.41 1.59
C VAL A 64 7.06 -4.12 1.15
N ARG A 65 6.80 -5.29 1.74
CA ARG A 65 5.53 -5.99 1.55
C ARG A 65 4.72 -5.93 2.83
N ILE A 66 3.52 -5.38 2.75
CA ILE A 66 2.57 -5.32 3.85
C ILE A 66 1.48 -6.34 3.56
N ALA A 67 1.37 -7.37 4.41
CA ALA A 67 0.26 -8.31 4.34
C ALA A 67 -0.99 -7.69 4.99
N PHE A 68 -2.15 -7.92 4.38
CA PHE A 68 -3.43 -7.55 4.98
C PHE A 68 -3.85 -8.61 5.99
N ASP A 69 -4.65 -8.21 7.00
CA ASP A 69 -5.20 -9.14 7.99
C ASP A 69 -6.33 -10.00 7.41
N HIS A 70 -6.88 -9.60 6.26
CA HIS A 70 -7.90 -10.32 5.51
C HIS A 70 -7.62 -10.29 4.00
N THR A 71 -8.23 -11.23 3.28
CA THR A 71 -8.15 -11.28 1.82
C THR A 71 -9.07 -10.23 1.19
N LEU A 72 -8.52 -9.34 0.38
CA LEU A 72 -9.28 -8.34 -0.34
C LEU A 72 -10.15 -8.99 -1.42
N GLU A 73 -11.45 -8.70 -1.40
CA GLU A 73 -12.40 -9.25 -2.37
C GLU A 73 -12.46 -8.42 -3.65
N ASN A 74 -12.28 -7.11 -3.56
CA ASN A 74 -12.41 -6.18 -4.69
C ASN A 74 -11.69 -4.84 -4.41
N ALA A 75 -11.73 -3.94 -5.40
CA ALA A 75 -11.07 -2.63 -5.32
C ALA A 75 -11.64 -1.71 -4.23
N GLU A 76 -12.94 -1.81 -3.96
CA GLU A 76 -13.60 -1.00 -2.92
C GLU A 76 -13.14 -1.45 -1.52
N ASP A 77 -13.04 -2.77 -1.31
CA ASP A 77 -12.51 -3.36 -0.07
C ASP A 77 -11.04 -2.99 0.15
N ALA A 78 -10.22 -3.04 -0.92
CA ALA A 78 -8.83 -2.58 -0.88
C ALA A 78 -8.74 -1.13 -0.40
N HIS A 79 -9.54 -0.25 -0.99
CA HIS A 79 -9.56 1.17 -0.63
C HIS A 79 -9.99 1.39 0.82
N HIS A 80 -11.04 0.70 1.27
CA HIS A 80 -11.50 0.75 2.66
C HIS A 80 -10.43 0.29 3.65
N THR A 81 -9.77 -0.83 3.35
CA THR A 81 -8.71 -1.43 4.15
C THR A 81 -7.53 -0.48 4.29
N LEU A 82 -7.08 0.12 3.19
CA LEU A 82 -6.04 1.13 3.21
C LEU A 82 -6.46 2.29 4.12
N ILE A 83 -7.60 2.95 3.88
CA ILE A 83 -8.04 4.07 4.72
C ILE A 83 -8.11 3.70 6.21
N ALA A 84 -8.57 2.48 6.53
CA ALA A 84 -8.62 2.00 7.91
C ALA A 84 -7.21 1.91 8.52
N MET A 85 -6.25 1.32 7.82
CA MET A 85 -4.85 1.27 8.25
C MET A 85 -4.26 2.67 8.42
N LEU A 86 -4.52 3.61 7.50
CA LEU A 86 -3.99 4.98 7.60
C LEU A 86 -4.48 5.68 8.86
N LYS A 87 -5.77 5.50 9.17
CA LYS A 87 -6.39 6.05 10.36
C LYS A 87 -5.80 5.47 11.64
N GLN A 88 -5.37 4.21 11.64
CA GLN A 88 -4.67 3.60 12.78
C GLN A 88 -3.29 4.22 12.98
N VAL A 89 -2.53 4.44 11.90
CA VAL A 89 -1.18 5.04 11.98
C VAL A 89 -1.21 6.51 12.41
N ARG A 90 -2.26 7.26 12.03
CA ARG A 90 -2.40 8.70 12.36
C ARG A 90 -2.95 8.99 13.76
N LYS A 91 -3.28 7.97 14.57
CA LYS A 91 -3.92 8.13 15.88
C LYS A 91 -2.92 7.96 17.02
#